data_AF-A0A833MS93-F1
#
_entry.id   AF-A0A833MS93-F1
#
_cell.length_a   1.000
_cell.length_b   1.000
_cell.length_c   1.000
_cell.angle_alpha   90.00
_cell.angle_beta   90.00
_cell.angle_gamma   90.00
#
_symmetry.space_group_name_H-M   'P 1'
#
loop_
_entity.id
_entity.type
_entity.pdbx_description
1 polymer ?
#
loop_
_entity_poly.entity_id
_entity_poly.type
_entity_poly.pdbx_seq_one_letter_code
_entity_poly.pdbx_strand_id
1 'polypeptide(L)'
;MPLLEGMAKLDVHKSGPARRVADLVQVFARFLKLSEARVQELRAAALAHELGELSLTEECRKTPQLRLQGAIQAEFQRHPERGAEVLRGTPARAAVARIVEA
;
A
#
# COMPACT_ATOMS: atom_id res chain seq x y z
N MET A 1 -13.23 -9.99 11.95
CA MET A 1 -12.47 -9.41 10.82
C MET A 1 -11.44 -8.41 11.35
N PRO A 2 -10.41 -8.87 12.09
CA PRO A 2 -9.61 -7.97 12.93
C PRO A 2 -8.56 -7.13 12.16
N LEU A 3 -8.13 -7.62 10.99
CA LEU A 3 -7.06 -6.99 10.20
C LEU A 3 -7.52 -5.66 9.58
N LEU A 4 -8.79 -5.58 9.19
CA LEU A 4 -9.37 -4.42 8.52
C LEU A 4 -9.78 -3.32 9.50
N GLU A 5 -10.24 -3.67 10.71
CA GLU A 5 -10.56 -2.71 11.77
C GLU A 5 -9.35 -1.91 12.23
N GLY A 6 -8.16 -2.52 12.24
CA GLY A 6 -6.91 -1.82 12.56
C GLY A 6 -6.48 -0.83 11.48
N MET A 7 -6.73 -1.15 10.21
CA MET A 7 -6.34 -0.30 9.06
C MET A 7 -7.32 0.84 8.81
N ALA A 8 -8.61 0.66 9.17
CA ALA A 8 -9.61 1.73 9.16
C ALA A 8 -9.32 2.85 10.20
N LYS A 9 -8.43 2.62 11.17
CA LYS A 9 -7.95 3.67 12.09
C LYS A 9 -6.78 4.49 11.53
N LEU A 10 -6.12 4.02 10.47
CA LEU A 10 -5.08 4.75 9.72
C LEU A 10 -5.68 5.64 8.62
N ASP A 11 -7.01 5.74 8.56
CA ASP A 11 -7.84 6.23 7.44
C ASP A 11 -7.89 7.77 7.31
N VAL A 12 -6.76 8.47 7.43
CA VAL A 12 -6.74 9.95 7.40
C VAL A 12 -5.99 10.57 6.20
N HIS A 13 -5.33 9.80 5.32
CA HIS A 13 -4.56 10.45 4.24
C HIS A 13 -4.90 10.13 2.78
N LYS A 14 -5.50 8.98 2.43
CA LYS A 14 -5.79 8.63 1.00
C LYS A 14 -7.00 7.71 0.78
N SER A 15 -8.05 7.83 1.60
CA SER A 15 -9.21 6.91 1.61
C SER A 15 -9.96 6.81 0.27
N GLY A 16 -10.00 7.89 -0.53
CA GLY A 16 -10.65 7.88 -1.85
C GLY A 16 -9.86 7.13 -2.93
N PRO A 17 -8.62 7.56 -3.26
CA PRO A 17 -7.80 6.92 -4.29
C PRO A 17 -7.47 5.45 -4.00
N ALA A 18 -6.99 5.12 -2.80
CA ALA A 18 -6.61 3.76 -2.45
C ALA A 18 -7.81 2.80 -2.53
N ARG A 19 -9.00 3.26 -2.15
CA ARG A 19 -10.23 2.46 -2.26
C ARG A 19 -10.59 2.14 -3.71
N ARG A 20 -10.50 3.12 -4.62
CA ARG A 20 -10.76 2.88 -6.05
C ARG A 20 -9.76 1.89 -6.66
N VAL A 21 -8.48 1.99 -6.29
CA VAL A 21 -7.46 1.02 -6.72
C VAL A 21 -7.78 -0.37 -6.19
N ALA A 22 -8.15 -0.50 -4.91
CA ALA A 22 -8.52 -1.77 -4.31
C ALA A 22 -9.75 -2.41 -4.97
N ASP A 23 -10.76 -1.61 -5.31
CA ASP A 23 -11.96 -2.09 -5.99
C ASP A 23 -11.63 -2.54 -7.44
N LEU A 24 -10.78 -1.81 -8.17
CA LEU A 24 -10.28 -2.22 -9.49
C LEU A 24 -9.49 -3.54 -9.41
N VAL A 25 -8.55 -3.64 -8.47
CA VAL A 25 -7.74 -4.85 -8.23
C VAL A 25 -8.63 -6.06 -7.96
N GLN A 26 -9.70 -5.88 -7.18
CA GLN A 26 -10.67 -6.94 -6.90
C GLN A 26 -11.40 -7.40 -8.17
N VAL A 27 -11.81 -6.47 -9.04
CA VAL A 27 -12.45 -6.79 -10.33
C VAL A 27 -11.49 -7.57 -11.23
N PHE A 28 -10.26 -7.11 -11.40
CA PHE A 28 -9.27 -7.78 -12.24
C PHE A 28 -8.89 -9.16 -11.69
N ALA A 29 -8.65 -9.28 -10.38
CA ALA A 29 -8.29 -10.55 -9.75
C ALA A 29 -9.39 -11.61 -9.94
N ARG A 30 -10.67 -11.21 -9.84
CA ARG A 30 -11.81 -12.10 -10.10
C ARG A 30 -11.96 -12.45 -11.56
N PHE A 31 -11.77 -11.48 -12.46
CA PHE A 31 -11.76 -11.74 -13.90
C PHE A 31 -10.70 -12.79 -14.29
N LEU A 32 -9.53 -12.72 -13.67
CA LEU A 32 -8.44 -13.70 -13.81
C LEU A 32 -8.70 -15.02 -13.07
N LYS A 33 -9.88 -15.19 -12.45
CA LYS A 33 -10.28 -16.41 -11.72
C LYS A 33 -9.32 -16.79 -10.58
N LEU A 34 -8.69 -15.81 -9.95
CA LEU A 34 -7.89 -16.05 -8.75
C LEU A 34 -8.80 -16.50 -7.59
N SER A 35 -8.24 -17.23 -6.62
CA SER A 35 -8.98 -17.64 -5.43
C SER A 35 -9.45 -16.42 -4.63
N GLU A 36 -10.59 -16.51 -3.95
CA GLU A 36 -11.07 -15.40 -3.12
C GLU A 36 -10.05 -15.00 -2.03
N ALA A 37 -9.27 -15.96 -1.50
CA ALA A 37 -8.16 -15.65 -0.61
C ALA A 37 -7.12 -14.72 -1.25
N ARG A 38 -6.73 -14.99 -2.51
CA ARG A 38 -5.79 -14.14 -3.26
C ARG A 38 -6.41 -12.80 -3.64
N VAL A 39 -7.71 -12.76 -3.96
CA VAL A 39 -8.45 -11.52 -4.20
C VAL A 39 -8.40 -10.61 -2.97
N GLN A 40 -8.66 -11.15 -1.77
CA GLN A 40 -8.62 -10.37 -0.53
C GLN A 40 -7.19 -9.90 -0.19
N GLU A 41 -6.19 -10.72 -0.44
CA GLU A 41 -4.77 -10.36 -0.25
C GLU A 41 -4.36 -9.19 -1.15
N LEU A 42 -4.69 -9.25 -2.44
CA LEU A 42 -4.41 -8.19 -3.41
C LEU A 42 -5.17 -6.90 -3.08
N ARG A 43 -6.43 -7.03 -2.66
CA ARG A 43 -7.25 -5.88 -2.22
C ARG A 43 -6.65 -5.22 -0.98
N ALA A 44 -6.17 -5.99 -0.01
CA ALA A 44 -5.51 -5.47 1.18
C ALA A 44 -4.19 -4.77 0.83
N ALA A 45 -3.40 -5.33 -0.10
CA ALA A 45 -2.18 -4.69 -0.58
C ALA A 45 -2.47 -3.36 -1.29
N ALA A 46 -3.49 -3.31 -2.14
CA ALA A 46 -3.91 -2.07 -2.79
C ALA A 46 -4.34 -0.97 -1.81
N LEU A 47 -5.00 -1.33 -0.70
CA LEU A 47 -5.34 -0.37 0.36
C LEU A 47 -4.11 0.14 1.12
N ALA A 48 -3.08 -0.70 1.24
CA ALA A 48 -1.89 -0.41 2.03
C ALA A 48 -0.69 0.13 1.22
N HIS A 49 -0.77 0.17 -0.12
CA HIS A 49 0.41 0.37 -0.97
C HIS A 49 1.14 1.69 -0.70
N GLU A 50 0.42 2.75 -0.34
CA GLU A 50 1.00 4.07 -0.04
C GLU A 50 1.27 4.29 1.46
N LEU A 51 1.11 3.26 2.31
CA LEU A 51 1.32 3.37 3.77
C LEU A 51 2.71 3.92 4.12
N GLY A 52 3.72 3.54 3.32
CA GLY A 52 5.09 4.00 3.50
C GLY A 52 5.30 5.49 3.25
N GLU A 53 4.40 6.16 2.53
CA GLU A 53 4.50 7.60 2.29
C GLU A 53 4.37 8.45 3.55
N LEU A 54 3.78 7.89 4.62
CA LEU A 54 3.73 8.53 5.94
C LEU A 54 5.13 8.82 6.49
N SER A 55 6.14 8.07 6.05
CA SER A 55 7.54 8.24 6.47
C SER A 55 8.30 9.28 5.65
N LEU A 56 7.70 9.83 4.59
CA LEU A 56 8.39 10.77 3.72
C LEU A 56 8.61 12.12 4.42
N THR A 57 9.67 12.81 4.04
CA THR A 57 9.87 14.21 4.38
C THR A 57 8.81 15.07 3.72
N GLU A 58 8.57 16.24 4.31
CA GLU A 58 7.65 17.22 3.75
C GLU A 58 8.09 17.74 2.38
N GLU A 59 9.40 17.86 2.18
CA GLU A 59 10.00 18.23 0.89
C GLU A 59 9.70 17.17 -0.18
N CYS A 60 9.85 15.88 0.15
CA CYS A 60 9.52 14.78 -0.74
C CYS A 60 8.01 14.77 -1.08
N ARG A 61 7.13 14.91 -0.08
CA ARG A 61 5.66 14.96 -0.30
C ARG A 61 5.21 16.12 -1.19
N LYS A 62 5.86 17.29 -1.08
CA LYS A 62 5.50 18.49 -1.86
C LYS A 62 6.11 18.51 -3.25
N THR A 63 7.13 17.69 -3.50
CA THR A 63 7.78 17.63 -4.81
C THR A 63 7.01 16.68 -5.73
N PRO A 64 6.52 17.15 -6.89
CA PRO A 64 5.88 16.26 -7.86
C PRO A 64 6.82 15.10 -8.23
N GLN A 65 6.30 13.88 -8.32
CA GLN A 65 7.12 12.68 -8.50
C GLN A 65 8.05 12.75 -9.73
N LEU A 66 7.58 13.37 -10.82
CA LEU A 66 8.36 13.62 -12.05
C LEU A 66 9.53 14.59 -11.88
N ARG A 67 9.61 15.30 -10.74
CA ARG A 67 10.64 16.28 -10.40
C ARG A 67 11.55 15.82 -9.26
N LEU A 68 11.32 14.63 -8.70
CA LEU A 68 12.18 14.06 -7.67
C LEU A 68 13.56 13.76 -8.26
N GLN A 69 14.61 14.18 -7.54
CA GLN A 69 16.00 13.96 -7.94
C GLN A 69 16.86 13.65 -6.72
N GLY A 70 17.98 12.97 -6.94
CA GLY A 70 19.01 12.74 -5.92
C GLY A 70 18.47 12.07 -4.65
N ALA A 71 18.81 12.64 -3.50
CA ALA A 71 18.44 12.09 -2.19
C ALA A 71 16.93 12.00 -1.97
N ILE A 72 16.15 12.95 -2.47
CA ILE A 72 14.69 12.98 -2.33
C ILE A 72 14.06 11.86 -3.15
N GLN A 73 14.59 11.59 -4.35
CA GLN A 73 14.16 10.45 -5.16
C GLN A 73 14.49 9.12 -4.47
N ALA A 74 15.69 8.97 -3.91
CA ALA A 74 16.08 7.77 -3.17
C ALA A 74 15.19 7.57 -1.92
N GLU A 75 14.82 8.64 -1.23
CA GLU A 75 13.86 8.60 -0.13
C GLU A 75 12.49 8.09 -0.61
N PHE A 76 11.98 8.66 -1.70
CA PHE A 76 10.71 8.23 -2.28
C PHE A 76 10.77 6.75 -2.67
N GLN A 77 11.81 6.28 -3.35
CA GLN A 77 11.92 4.88 -3.78
C GLN A 77 11.91 3.86 -2.64
N ARG A 78 12.26 4.28 -1.41
CA ARG A 78 12.25 3.44 -0.23
C ARG A 78 10.91 3.40 0.51
N HIS A 79 9.93 4.21 0.12
CA HIS A 79 8.62 4.19 0.76
C HIS A 79 7.95 2.79 0.73
N PRO A 80 8.03 1.98 -0.33
CA PRO A 80 7.40 0.66 -0.36
C PRO A 80 7.97 -0.28 0.73
N GLU A 81 9.30 -0.29 0.87
CA GLU A 81 10.03 -1.06 1.91
C GLU A 81 9.53 -0.68 3.31
N ARG A 82 9.47 0.63 3.59
CA ARG A 82 9.00 1.16 4.89
C ARG A 82 7.53 0.82 5.15
N GLY A 83 6.69 0.86 4.12
CA GLY A 83 5.29 0.44 4.21
C GLY A 83 5.15 -1.06 4.53
N ALA A 84 5.96 -1.89 3.89
CA ALA A 84 6.01 -3.33 4.13
C ALA A 84 6.49 -3.67 5.55
N GLU A 85 7.51 -2.98 6.06
CA GLU A 85 7.99 -3.14 7.45
C GLU A 85 6.87 -2.95 8.48
N VAL A 86 6.02 -1.93 8.32
CA VAL A 86 4.87 -1.67 9.21
C VAL A 86 3.85 -2.81 9.17
N LEU A 87 3.72 -3.50 8.04
CA LEU A 87 2.77 -4.59 7.87
C LEU A 87 3.27 -5.90 8.49
N ARG A 88 4.58 -6.19 8.50
CA ARG A 88 5.15 -7.47 8.96
C ARG A 88 4.98 -7.70 10.47
N GLY A 89 3.81 -8.19 10.88
CA GLY A 89 3.62 -8.68 12.26
C GLY A 89 2.70 -9.89 12.41
N THR A 90 2.17 -10.43 11.31
CA THR A 90 1.51 -11.75 11.27
C THR A 90 1.74 -12.38 9.89
N PRO A 91 1.62 -13.71 9.71
CA PRO A 91 1.78 -14.34 8.39
C PRO A 91 0.87 -13.76 7.31
N ALA A 92 -0.40 -13.49 7.64
CA ALA A 92 -1.35 -12.86 6.73
C ALA A 92 -0.90 -11.45 6.31
N ARG A 93 -0.38 -10.64 7.24
CA ARG A 93 0.15 -9.31 6.90
C ARG A 93 1.48 -9.37 6.16
N ALA A 94 2.32 -10.37 6.42
CA ALA A 94 3.56 -10.57 5.68
C ALA A 94 3.30 -10.92 4.20
N ALA A 95 2.20 -11.63 3.91
CA ALA A 95 1.78 -11.93 2.55
C ALA A 95 1.41 -10.65 1.78
N VAL A 96 0.68 -9.73 2.43
CA VAL A 96 0.37 -8.38 1.94
C VAL A 96 1.64 -7.53 1.79
N ALA A 97 2.54 -7.55 2.79
CA ALA A 97 3.79 -6.80 2.79
C ALA A 97 4.66 -7.10 1.56
N ARG A 98 4.75 -8.39 1.17
CA ARG A 98 5.47 -8.82 -0.04
C ARG A 98 4.94 -8.22 -1.33
N ILE A 99 3.64 -7.89 -1.39
CA ILE A 99 3.03 -7.26 -2.57
C ILE A 99 3.29 -5.76 -2.54
N VAL A 100 3.29 -5.14 -1.35
CA VAL A 100 3.55 -3.71 -1.18
C VAL A 100 4.99 -3.35 -1.55
N GLU A 101 5.95 -4.24 -1.30
CA GLU A 101 7.38 -4.01 -1.61
C GLU A 101 7.85 -4.56 -2.96
N ALA A 102 6.96 -5.15 -3.75
CA ALA A 102 7.28 -5.73 -5.07
C ALA A 102 7.38 -4.66 -6.16
#